data_AF-A0A819XBL6-F1
#
_entry.id   AF-A0A819XBL6-F1
#
_cell.length_a   1.000
_cell.length_b   1.000
_cell.length_c   1.000
_cell.angle_alpha   90.00
_cell.angle_beta   90.00
_cell.angle_gamma   90.00
#
_symmetry.space_group_name_H-M   'P 1'
#
loop_
_entity.id
_entity.type
_entity.pdbx_description
1 polymer ?
#
loop_
_entity_poly.entity_id
_entity_poly.type
_entity_poly.pdbx_seq_one_letter_code
_entity_poly.pdbx_strand_id
1 'polypeptide(L)'
;MQSLTQLEKWNFAEKDKEFTRNILDEWYSGSTLSSVLQQWEEQNNKYLPSEKVPLNILCYNVEGWGTRYLEVVDLVYKIDASISVLTEVGELWNKFTIPNFNTFHQQGTNRSGGVCVSVGKHLRATQIQLEIENTVIVDVFNLSDPIRIIGIYWPQGQGRNLDDLSPYITQETIITGDFNASLEEWNSTASDKRGKILKEWIEKNNLTYIPSSSHSSKRSKRNIDLTFSNIDGINAETMFFGTSDHWPIVAHL
;
A
#
# COMPACT_ATOMS: atom_id res chain seq x y z
N MET A 1 11.22 18.49 34.23
CA MET A 1 12.35 19.16 34.91
C MET A 1 13.57 18.26 35.13
N GLN A 2 13.46 17.10 35.78
CA GLN A 2 14.62 16.23 36.06
C GLN A 2 15.35 15.73 34.80
N SER A 3 14.62 15.51 33.70
CA SER A 3 15.16 15.10 32.40
C SER A 3 15.94 16.21 31.68
N LEU A 4 15.51 17.47 31.79
CA LEU A 4 16.24 18.63 31.23
C LEU A 4 17.59 18.82 31.93
N THR A 5 17.62 18.64 33.25
CA THR A 5 18.87 18.68 34.04
C THR A 5 19.77 17.48 33.76
N GLN A 6 19.23 16.33 33.33
CA GLN A 6 20.03 15.20 32.87
C GLN A 6 20.63 15.43 31.49
N LEU A 7 19.90 16.08 30.59
CA LEU A 7 20.37 16.41 29.24
C LEU A 7 21.67 17.23 29.27
N GLU A 8 21.79 18.17 30.21
CA GLU A 8 22.99 19.00 30.38
C GLU A 8 24.23 18.19 30.81
N LYS A 9 24.02 17.02 31.42
CA LYS A 9 25.08 16.10 31.86
C LYS A 9 25.50 15.12 30.78
N TRP A 10 24.74 15.04 29.67
CA TRP A 10 25.05 14.15 28.57
C TRP A 10 26.03 14.81 27.60
N ASN A 11 27.00 14.02 27.12
CA ASN A 11 28.07 14.50 26.24
C ASN A 11 27.63 14.53 24.77
N PHE A 12 26.48 15.16 24.49
CA PHE A 12 25.97 15.36 23.15
C PHE A 12 26.55 16.63 22.51
N ALA A 13 26.54 16.68 21.18
CA ALA A 13 26.81 17.93 20.47
C ALA A 13 25.72 18.95 20.79
N GLU A 14 26.07 20.23 20.86
CA GLU A 14 25.13 21.30 21.27
C GLU A 14 23.86 21.34 20.41
N LYS A 15 23.98 21.09 19.09
CA LYS A 15 22.83 20.97 18.18
C LYS A 15 21.84 19.88 18.59
N ASP A 16 22.33 18.75 19.11
CA ASP A 16 21.51 17.61 19.49
C ASP A 16 20.87 17.86 20.86
N LYS A 17 21.55 18.61 21.74
CA LYS A 17 20.99 19.10 23.00
C LYS A 17 19.85 20.09 22.74
N GLU A 18 20.03 21.02 21.82
CA GLU A 18 18.99 21.99 21.46
C GLU A 18 17.75 21.29 20.88
N PHE A 19 17.95 20.36 19.93
CA PHE A 19 16.88 19.55 19.38
C PHE A 19 16.13 18.74 20.45
N THR A 20 16.87 18.05 21.33
CA THR A 20 16.27 17.24 22.40
C THR A 20 15.56 18.11 23.43
N ARG A 21 16.09 19.30 23.74
CA ARG A 21 15.44 20.27 24.63
C ARG A 21 14.09 20.70 24.06
N ASN A 22 14.01 21.01 22.78
CA ASN A 22 12.75 21.38 22.13
C ASN A 22 11.69 20.28 22.24
N ILE A 23 12.07 19.01 22.01
CA ILE A 23 11.17 17.86 22.17
C ILE A 23 10.71 17.71 23.63
N LEU A 24 11.64 17.84 24.58
CA LEU A 24 11.31 17.70 26.00
C LEU A 24 10.41 18.83 26.49
N ASP A 25 10.69 20.07 26.08
CA ASP A 25 9.87 21.24 26.43
C ASP A 25 8.46 21.10 25.86
N GLU A 26 8.33 20.59 24.64
CA GLU A 26 7.06 20.26 24.01
C GLU A 26 6.31 19.15 24.76
N TRP A 27 7.00 18.06 25.12
CA TRP A 27 6.43 16.95 25.90
C TRP A 27 5.99 17.37 27.31
N TYR A 28 6.69 18.33 27.91
CA TYR A 28 6.37 18.89 29.23
C TYR A 28 5.39 20.07 29.17
N SER A 29 5.01 20.54 27.98
CA SER A 29 4.05 21.63 27.82
C SER A 29 2.62 21.21 28.18
N GLY A 30 2.32 19.91 28.06
CA GLY A 30 1.04 19.32 28.45
C GLY A 30 1.07 18.69 29.84
N SER A 31 -0.05 18.77 30.56
CA SER A 31 -0.24 18.08 31.84
C SER A 31 -0.54 16.59 31.68
N THR A 32 -0.89 16.17 30.47
CA THR A 32 -1.17 14.78 30.07
C THR A 32 -0.67 14.51 28.66
N LEU A 33 -0.39 13.24 28.33
CA LEU A 33 -0.07 12.83 26.96
C LEU A 33 -1.18 13.25 25.98
N SER A 34 -2.45 13.10 26.36
CA SER A 34 -3.58 13.55 25.54
C SER A 34 -3.55 15.03 25.23
N SER A 35 -3.15 15.88 26.18
CA SER A 35 -3.03 17.33 25.94
C SER A 35 -1.86 17.70 25.02
N VAL A 36 -0.77 16.94 25.04
CA VAL A 36 0.35 17.14 24.10
C VAL A 36 -0.07 16.70 22.69
N LEU A 37 -0.70 15.53 22.57
CA LEU A 37 -1.21 15.02 21.29
C LEU A 37 -2.28 15.94 20.68
N GLN A 38 -3.19 16.48 21.50
CA GLN A 38 -4.18 17.45 21.03
C GLN A 38 -3.53 18.73 20.52
N GLN A 39 -2.48 19.23 21.17
CA GLN A 39 -1.75 20.41 20.68
C GLN A 39 -1.08 20.13 19.33
N TRP A 40 -0.54 18.93 19.12
CA TRP A 40 0.02 18.52 17.83
C TRP A 40 -1.07 18.42 16.76
N GLU A 41 -2.22 17.84 17.08
CA GLU A 41 -3.38 17.79 16.19
C GLU A 41 -3.88 19.20 15.84
N GLU A 42 -3.98 20.11 16.81
CA GLU A 42 -4.40 21.50 16.59
C GLU A 42 -3.37 22.30 15.78
N GLN A 43 -2.07 22.04 15.91
CA GLN A 43 -1.03 22.65 15.10
C GLN A 43 -1.02 22.11 13.67
N ASN A 44 -1.22 20.80 13.49
CA ASN A 44 -1.36 20.17 12.18
C ASN A 44 -2.64 20.62 11.47
N ASN A 45 -3.74 20.80 12.21
CA ASN A 45 -5.02 21.29 11.68
C ASN A 45 -5.03 22.80 11.38
N LYS A 46 -3.98 23.56 11.73
CA LYS A 46 -3.81 24.97 11.34
C LYS A 46 -3.25 25.13 9.92
N TYR A 47 -2.83 24.05 9.26
CA TYR A 47 -2.58 24.05 7.82
C TYR A 47 -3.91 23.95 7.05
N LEU A 48 -4.01 24.80 6.04
CA LEU A 48 -5.22 25.24 5.34
C LEU A 48 -6.10 24.11 4.74
N PRO A 49 -7.40 24.36 4.53
CA PRO A 49 -8.21 23.53 3.67
C PRO A 49 -7.76 23.63 2.20
N SER A 50 -7.76 22.49 1.50
CA SER A 50 -7.71 22.30 0.04
C SER A 50 -6.35 22.25 -0.69
N GLU A 51 -5.29 21.70 -0.11
CA GLU A 51 -4.40 20.89 -0.97
C GLU A 51 -5.05 19.51 -1.11
N LYS A 52 -5.29 19.05 -2.34
CA LYS A 52 -5.64 17.65 -2.58
C LYS A 52 -4.44 16.84 -2.12
N VAL A 53 -4.50 16.30 -0.91
CA VAL A 53 -3.48 15.37 -0.43
C VAL A 53 -3.57 14.14 -1.34
N PRO A 54 -2.48 13.78 -2.05
CA PRO A 54 -2.52 12.65 -2.95
C PRO A 54 -2.80 11.36 -2.16
N LEU A 55 -3.69 10.54 -2.69
CA LEU A 55 -4.03 9.25 -2.12
C LEU A 55 -2.97 8.24 -2.55
N ASN A 56 -2.04 7.94 -1.64
CA ASN A 56 -0.97 6.98 -1.90
C ASN A 56 -1.46 5.54 -1.69
N ILE A 57 -1.29 4.71 -2.72
CA ILE A 57 -1.70 3.31 -2.75
C ILE A 57 -0.46 2.44 -2.92
N LEU A 58 -0.13 1.67 -1.89
CA LEU A 58 0.97 0.72 -1.89
C LEU A 58 0.53 -0.60 -2.52
N CYS A 59 1.31 -1.13 -3.46
CA CYS A 59 1.24 -2.51 -3.92
C CYS A 59 2.55 -3.22 -3.58
N TYR A 60 2.49 -4.32 -2.84
CA TYR A 60 3.70 -5.03 -2.45
C TYR A 60 3.50 -6.55 -2.30
N ASN A 61 4.19 -7.35 -3.10
CA ASN A 61 4.39 -8.77 -2.80
C ASN A 61 5.36 -8.91 -1.62
N VAL A 62 4.83 -9.38 -0.49
CA VAL A 62 5.58 -9.44 0.77
C VAL A 62 6.24 -10.80 1.00
N GLU A 63 6.11 -11.80 0.12
CA GLU A 63 6.74 -13.13 0.28
C GLU A 63 6.56 -13.78 1.69
N GLY A 64 5.47 -13.48 2.39
CA GLY A 64 5.15 -13.92 3.74
C GLY A 64 5.13 -12.78 4.76
N TRP A 65 3.94 -12.49 5.30
CA TRP A 65 3.70 -11.42 6.28
C TRP A 65 4.54 -11.57 7.55
N GLY A 66 4.65 -12.79 8.09
CA GLY A 66 5.25 -13.03 9.41
C GLY A 66 6.69 -12.53 9.55
N THR A 67 7.48 -12.59 8.49
CA THR A 67 8.89 -12.16 8.50
C THR A 67 9.09 -10.70 8.11
N ARG A 68 8.14 -10.09 7.39
CA ARG A 68 8.29 -8.75 6.80
C ARG A 68 7.30 -7.71 7.31
N TYR A 69 6.49 -8.04 8.32
CA TYR A 69 5.46 -7.11 8.81
C TYR A 69 6.03 -5.75 9.25
N LEU A 70 7.19 -5.71 9.93
CA LEU A 70 7.80 -4.45 10.38
C LEU A 70 8.22 -3.57 9.21
N GLU A 71 8.75 -4.20 8.16
CA GLU A 71 9.16 -3.53 6.94
C GLU A 71 7.96 -2.95 6.20
N VAL A 72 6.85 -3.70 6.11
CA VAL A 72 5.61 -3.19 5.52
C VAL A 72 5.06 -2.00 6.31
N VAL A 73 5.04 -2.11 7.64
CA VAL A 73 4.56 -1.02 8.51
C VAL A 73 5.43 0.23 8.37
N ASP A 74 6.75 0.08 8.35
CA ASP A 74 7.69 1.19 8.10
C ASP A 74 7.43 1.83 6.73
N LEU A 75 7.27 1.02 5.68
CA LEU A 75 7.00 1.54 4.35
C LEU A 75 5.69 2.31 4.28
N VAL A 76 4.61 1.76 4.83
CA VAL A 76 3.28 2.38 4.85
C VAL A 76 3.35 3.78 5.47
N TYR A 77 4.05 3.95 6.59
CA TYR A 77 4.20 5.27 7.22
C TYR A 77 5.18 6.17 6.47
N LYS A 78 6.26 5.61 5.93
CA LYS A 78 7.28 6.37 5.21
C LYS A 78 6.73 7.05 3.95
N ILE A 79 5.79 6.41 3.26
CA ILE A 79 5.15 6.96 2.05
C ILE A 79 3.78 7.57 2.33
N ASP A 80 3.36 7.63 3.59
CA ASP A 80 2.00 8.06 3.98
C ASP A 80 0.91 7.34 3.17
N ALA A 81 1.03 6.01 3.06
CA ALA A 81 0.06 5.21 2.32
C ALA A 81 -1.31 5.33 2.99
N SER A 82 -2.35 5.54 2.19
CA SER A 82 -3.73 5.49 2.66
C SER A 82 -4.36 4.13 2.42
N ILE A 83 -3.85 3.40 1.42
CA ILE A 83 -4.29 2.07 1.03
C ILE A 83 -3.06 1.21 0.77
N SER A 84 -3.09 -0.06 1.15
CA SER A 84 -2.06 -1.03 0.77
C SER A 84 -2.68 -2.33 0.29
N VAL A 85 -2.25 -2.80 -0.87
CA VAL A 85 -2.51 -4.12 -1.43
C VAL A 85 -1.27 -4.97 -1.26
N LEU A 86 -1.36 -6.01 -0.45
CA LEU A 86 -0.26 -6.93 -0.19
C LEU A 86 -0.59 -8.31 -0.76
N THR A 87 0.35 -8.88 -1.48
CA THR A 87 0.26 -10.23 -2.04
C THR A 87 1.28 -11.15 -1.39
N GLU A 88 1.06 -12.45 -1.51
CA GLU A 88 1.83 -13.49 -0.82
C GLU A 88 1.95 -13.25 0.69
N VAL A 89 0.84 -12.88 1.34
CA VAL A 89 0.85 -12.69 2.80
C VAL A 89 1.09 -13.99 3.58
N GLY A 90 0.88 -15.14 2.92
CA GLY A 90 1.06 -16.48 3.47
C GLY A 90 -0.02 -16.88 4.48
N GLU A 91 0.20 -18.01 5.15
CA GLU A 91 -0.67 -18.45 6.24
C GLU A 91 -0.60 -17.48 7.43
N LEU A 92 -1.72 -16.82 7.71
CA LEU A 92 -1.87 -15.93 8.85
C LEU A 92 -2.22 -16.73 10.11
N TRP A 93 -1.20 -17.27 10.76
CA TRP A 93 -1.25 -17.84 12.12
C TRP A 93 -1.59 -16.84 13.24
N ASN A 94 -1.38 -15.54 13.00
CA ASN A 94 -1.66 -14.45 13.93
C ASN A 94 -2.57 -13.40 13.26
N LYS A 95 -3.16 -12.52 14.06
CA LYS A 95 -3.96 -11.41 13.53
C LYS A 95 -3.10 -10.51 12.64
N PHE A 96 -3.39 -10.45 11.35
CA PHE A 96 -2.81 -9.45 10.46
C PHE A 96 -3.37 -8.08 10.85
N THR A 97 -2.49 -7.16 11.22
CA THR A 97 -2.88 -5.78 11.55
C THR A 97 -1.78 -4.81 11.16
N ILE A 98 -2.14 -3.79 10.38
CA ILE A 98 -1.37 -2.56 10.24
C ILE A 98 -2.02 -1.53 11.19
N PRO A 99 -1.28 -0.89 12.11
CA PRO A 99 -1.87 0.06 13.04
C PRO A 99 -2.54 1.21 12.28
N ASN A 100 -3.72 1.64 12.74
CA ASN A 100 -4.56 2.66 12.08
C ASN A 100 -5.16 2.28 10.72
N PHE A 101 -5.16 0.99 10.36
CA PHE A 101 -5.84 0.50 9.16
C PHE A 101 -6.95 -0.49 9.51
N ASN A 102 -7.94 -0.56 8.64
CA ASN A 102 -8.88 -1.68 8.52
C ASN A 102 -8.33 -2.65 7.47
N THR A 103 -8.32 -3.94 7.78
CA THR A 103 -7.72 -4.97 6.93
C THR A 103 -8.78 -5.93 6.42
N PHE A 104 -8.75 -6.17 5.11
CA PHE A 104 -9.59 -7.13 4.40
C PHE A 104 -8.68 -8.18 3.78
N HIS A 105 -8.92 -9.44 4.08
CA HIS A 105 -8.00 -10.53 3.72
C HIS A 105 -8.77 -11.67 3.06
N GLN A 106 -8.16 -12.26 2.04
CA GLN A 106 -8.55 -13.55 1.52
C GLN A 106 -7.35 -14.49 1.55
N GLN A 107 -7.56 -15.65 2.18
CA GLN A 107 -6.54 -16.69 2.28
C GLN A 107 -6.16 -17.22 0.90
N GLY A 108 -4.87 -17.51 0.73
CA GLY A 108 -4.36 -18.07 -0.51
C GLY A 108 -4.77 -19.51 -0.75
N THR A 109 -4.61 -19.94 -2.00
CA THR A 109 -4.79 -21.33 -2.44
C THR A 109 -3.63 -22.24 -2.06
N ASN A 110 -2.53 -21.66 -1.55
CA ASN A 110 -1.34 -22.35 -1.10
C ASN A 110 -0.75 -21.63 0.13
N ARG A 111 0.29 -22.22 0.74
CA ARG A 111 0.91 -21.71 1.98
C ARG A 111 1.52 -20.30 1.85
N SER A 112 1.96 -19.93 0.66
CA SER A 112 2.62 -18.66 0.39
C SER A 112 1.65 -17.59 -0.11
N GLY A 113 0.47 -17.97 -0.60
CA GLY A 113 -0.45 -17.06 -1.28
C GLY A 113 -1.24 -16.15 -0.35
N GLY A 114 -2.37 -15.68 -0.85
CA GLY A 114 -3.26 -14.80 -0.12
C GLY A 114 -3.06 -13.34 -0.48
N VAL A 115 -4.12 -12.58 -0.31
CA VAL A 115 -4.18 -11.16 -0.62
C VAL A 115 -4.75 -10.43 0.58
N CYS A 116 -4.15 -9.30 0.89
CA CYS A 116 -4.64 -8.37 1.89
C CYS A 116 -4.78 -6.99 1.27
N VAL A 117 -5.95 -6.37 1.46
CA VAL A 117 -6.15 -4.94 1.23
C VAL A 117 -6.34 -4.29 2.59
N SER A 118 -5.48 -3.34 2.94
CA SER A 118 -5.63 -2.51 4.13
C SER A 118 -5.96 -1.08 3.73
N VAL A 119 -6.92 -0.47 4.42
CA VAL A 119 -7.36 0.91 4.19
C VAL A 119 -7.26 1.71 5.49
N GLY A 120 -6.65 2.89 5.44
CA GLY A 120 -6.48 3.77 6.59
C GLY A 120 -7.82 4.10 7.23
N LYS A 121 -7.89 4.11 8.57
CA LYS A 121 -9.14 4.34 9.33
C LYS A 121 -9.73 5.74 9.16
N HIS A 122 -8.98 6.68 8.60
CA HIS A 122 -9.49 7.99 8.21
C HIS A 122 -10.42 7.90 6.98
N LEU A 123 -10.33 6.81 6.21
CA LEU A 123 -11.26 6.47 5.13
C LEU A 123 -12.28 5.44 5.62
N ARG A 124 -13.44 5.43 4.97
CA ARG A 124 -14.45 4.39 5.17
C ARG A 124 -14.27 3.32 4.09
N ALA A 125 -14.33 2.04 4.47
CA ALA A 125 -14.13 0.94 3.54
C ALA A 125 -15.08 -0.22 3.79
N THR A 126 -15.52 -0.89 2.72
CA THR A 126 -16.34 -2.11 2.80
C THR A 126 -15.86 -3.15 1.80
N GLN A 127 -15.64 -4.39 2.26
CA GLN A 127 -15.29 -5.51 1.39
C GLN A 127 -16.52 -6.08 0.69
N ILE A 128 -16.38 -6.38 -0.59
CA ILE A 128 -17.33 -7.18 -1.36
C ILE A 128 -16.99 -8.66 -1.14
N GLN A 129 -17.96 -9.42 -0.63
CA GLN A 129 -17.82 -10.85 -0.41
C GLN A 129 -17.92 -11.59 -1.75
N LEU A 130 -16.92 -12.44 -2.04
CA LEU A 130 -16.84 -13.17 -3.30
C LEU A 130 -15.98 -14.44 -3.14
N GLU A 131 -16.19 -15.40 -4.04
CA GLU A 131 -15.53 -16.70 -4.06
C GLU A 131 -14.47 -16.81 -5.19
N ILE A 132 -13.79 -15.70 -5.52
CA ILE A 132 -12.68 -15.69 -6.47
C ILE A 132 -11.37 -15.75 -5.68
N GLU A 133 -10.64 -16.85 -5.81
CA GLU A 133 -9.38 -17.08 -5.11
C GLU A 133 -8.35 -15.97 -5.35
N ASN A 134 -7.50 -15.74 -4.35
CA ASN A 134 -6.44 -14.73 -4.37
C ASN A 134 -6.90 -13.35 -4.90
N THR A 135 -8.03 -12.87 -4.37
CA THR A 135 -8.70 -11.62 -4.73
C THR A 135 -9.37 -11.00 -3.52
N VAL A 136 -9.16 -9.69 -3.33
CA VAL A 136 -9.91 -8.90 -2.35
C VAL A 136 -10.44 -7.66 -3.06
N ILE A 137 -11.74 -7.39 -2.94
CA ILE A 137 -12.38 -6.20 -3.50
C ILE A 137 -12.92 -5.34 -2.36
N VAL A 138 -12.54 -4.07 -2.34
CA VAL A 138 -12.92 -3.11 -1.31
C VAL A 138 -13.40 -1.82 -1.97
N ASP A 139 -14.60 -1.39 -1.60
CA ASP A 139 -15.09 -0.05 -1.90
C ASP A 139 -14.60 0.92 -0.82
N VAL A 140 -14.02 2.03 -1.23
CA VAL A 140 -13.45 3.08 -0.38
C VAL A 140 -14.24 4.37 -0.57
N PHE A 141 -14.65 4.97 0.54
CA PHE A 141 -15.51 6.15 0.62
C PHE A 141 -14.84 7.26 1.42
N ASN A 142 -15.53 8.40 1.52
CA ASN A 142 -15.03 9.67 2.08
C ASN A 142 -13.94 10.34 1.22
N LEU A 143 -13.97 10.05 -0.08
CA LEU A 143 -13.25 10.75 -1.13
C LEU A 143 -14.23 11.64 -1.92
N SER A 144 -13.76 12.45 -2.87
CA SER A 144 -14.66 13.17 -3.77
C SER A 144 -15.57 12.20 -4.53
N ASP A 145 -14.96 11.12 -5.02
CA ASP A 145 -15.59 10.04 -5.74
C ASP A 145 -15.20 8.71 -5.08
N PRO A 146 -16.15 7.83 -4.73
CA PRO A 146 -15.82 6.52 -4.17
C PRO A 146 -15.00 5.71 -5.17
N ILE A 147 -13.91 5.11 -4.69
CA ILE A 147 -13.05 4.27 -5.52
C ILE A 147 -13.19 2.80 -5.11
N ARG A 148 -13.04 1.91 -6.08
CA ARG A 148 -12.96 0.46 -5.87
C ARG A 148 -11.52 -0.01 -6.03
N ILE A 149 -11.02 -0.69 -4.99
CA ILE A 149 -9.71 -1.35 -5.02
C ILE A 149 -9.91 -2.85 -5.22
N ILE A 150 -9.26 -3.41 -6.23
CA ILE A 150 -9.22 -4.85 -6.51
C ILE A 150 -7.78 -5.31 -6.33
N GLY A 151 -7.49 -5.95 -5.20
CA GLY A 151 -6.21 -6.59 -4.93
C GLY A 151 -6.17 -8.00 -5.52
N ILE A 152 -5.13 -8.32 -6.30
CA ILE A 152 -5.00 -9.62 -6.97
C ILE A 152 -3.63 -10.24 -6.69
N TYR A 153 -3.63 -11.52 -6.36
CA TYR A 153 -2.46 -12.37 -6.53
C TYR A 153 -2.79 -13.45 -7.55
N TRP A 154 -2.03 -13.53 -8.64
CA TRP A 154 -2.19 -14.56 -9.64
C TRP A 154 -0.92 -15.41 -9.67
N PRO A 155 -0.84 -16.49 -8.85
CA PRO A 155 0.34 -17.34 -8.78
C PRO A 155 0.78 -17.89 -10.14
N GLN A 156 2.08 -18.12 -10.28
CA GLN A 156 2.62 -18.82 -11.44
C GLN A 156 2.01 -20.21 -11.57
N GLY A 157 1.59 -20.58 -12.78
CA GLY A 157 1.00 -21.89 -13.07
C GLY A 157 -0.49 -22.03 -12.71
N GLN A 158 -1.09 -21.09 -11.98
CA GLN A 158 -2.53 -21.10 -11.71
C GLN A 158 -3.31 -20.60 -12.93
N GLY A 159 -4.31 -21.38 -13.37
CA GLY A 159 -5.34 -20.92 -14.31
C GLY A 159 -6.32 -19.97 -13.62
N ARG A 160 -6.69 -18.88 -14.28
CA ARG A 160 -7.63 -17.89 -13.76
C ARG A 160 -8.48 -17.36 -14.91
N ASN A 161 -9.79 -17.29 -14.70
CA ASN A 161 -10.70 -16.62 -15.62
C ASN A 161 -10.85 -15.16 -15.20
N LEU A 162 -10.25 -14.23 -15.96
CA LEU A 162 -10.33 -12.81 -15.63
C LEU A 162 -11.74 -12.25 -15.84
N ASP A 163 -12.57 -12.88 -16.69
CA ASP A 163 -13.94 -12.42 -16.92
C ASP A 163 -14.83 -12.52 -15.66
N ASP A 164 -14.45 -13.32 -14.66
CA ASP A 164 -15.13 -13.39 -13.36
C ASP A 164 -15.02 -12.06 -12.58
N LEU A 165 -14.02 -11.23 -12.91
CA LEU A 165 -13.81 -9.91 -12.29
C LEU A 165 -14.54 -8.78 -13.03
N SER A 166 -14.91 -8.97 -14.30
CA SER A 166 -15.53 -7.93 -15.14
C SER A 166 -16.78 -7.29 -14.52
N PRO A 167 -17.70 -8.04 -13.85
CA PRO A 167 -18.87 -7.45 -13.19
C PRO A 167 -18.54 -6.50 -12.03
N TYR A 168 -17.32 -6.54 -11.51
CA TYR A 168 -16.88 -5.71 -10.40
C TYR A 168 -16.16 -4.44 -10.85
N ILE A 169 -15.91 -4.25 -12.14
CA ILE A 169 -15.32 -3.02 -12.66
C ILE A 169 -16.36 -1.91 -12.65
N THR A 170 -16.05 -0.81 -11.98
CA THR A 170 -16.88 0.42 -11.88
C THR A 170 -16.13 1.59 -12.50
N GLN A 171 -16.76 2.77 -12.61
CA GLN A 171 -16.14 3.97 -13.20
C GLN A 171 -14.84 4.39 -12.51
N GLU A 172 -14.71 4.15 -11.20
CA GLU A 172 -13.53 4.52 -10.41
C GLU A 172 -12.87 3.28 -9.83
N THR A 173 -12.14 2.52 -10.65
CA THR A 173 -11.54 1.24 -10.26
C THR A 173 -10.03 1.28 -10.38
N ILE A 174 -9.34 0.80 -9.35
CA ILE A 174 -7.91 0.52 -9.35
C ILE A 174 -7.73 -0.96 -9.07
N ILE A 175 -7.02 -1.64 -9.96
CA ILE A 175 -6.64 -3.04 -9.82
C ILE A 175 -5.14 -3.10 -9.67
N THR A 176 -4.64 -3.74 -8.63
CA THR A 176 -3.21 -3.85 -8.40
C THR A 176 -2.84 -5.13 -7.66
N GLY A 177 -1.59 -5.54 -7.78
CA GLY A 177 -1.05 -6.75 -7.17
C GLY A 177 -0.06 -7.48 -8.08
N ASP A 178 0.27 -8.71 -7.73
CA ASP A 178 1.20 -9.55 -8.48
C ASP A 178 0.44 -10.49 -9.42
N PHE A 179 0.58 -10.25 -10.73
CA PHE A 179 -0.12 -10.98 -11.78
C PHE A 179 0.69 -12.15 -12.33
N ASN A 180 2.00 -12.26 -12.02
CA ASN A 180 2.94 -13.16 -12.70
C ASN A 180 2.72 -13.20 -14.22
N ALA A 181 2.48 -12.05 -14.82
CA ALA A 181 2.17 -11.87 -16.23
C ALA A 181 3.10 -10.79 -16.77
N SER A 182 3.68 -10.98 -17.95
CA SER A 182 4.60 -9.99 -18.52
C SER A 182 4.27 -9.65 -19.96
N LEU A 183 4.49 -8.37 -20.28
CA LEU A 183 4.48 -7.81 -21.63
C LEU A 183 5.64 -6.84 -21.81
N GLU A 184 6.22 -6.83 -23.01
CA GLU A 184 7.23 -5.85 -23.41
C GLU A 184 6.66 -4.43 -23.36
N GLU A 185 5.39 -4.23 -23.70
CA GLU A 185 4.72 -2.92 -23.57
C GLU A 185 4.62 -2.42 -22.12
N TRP A 186 4.76 -3.32 -21.14
CA TRP A 186 4.82 -2.99 -19.71
C TRP A 186 6.27 -2.95 -19.20
N ASN A 187 7.25 -2.74 -20.09
CA ASN A 187 8.68 -2.69 -19.80
C ASN A 187 9.25 -4.00 -19.23
N SER A 188 8.62 -5.14 -19.50
CA SER A 188 9.24 -6.45 -19.23
C SER A 188 10.21 -6.85 -20.34
N THR A 189 11.14 -7.75 -20.02
CA THR A 189 12.12 -8.27 -20.98
C THR A 189 11.53 -9.19 -22.05
N ALA A 190 10.34 -9.74 -21.81
CA ALA A 190 9.63 -10.58 -22.75
C ALA A 190 8.12 -10.62 -22.43
N SER A 191 7.33 -10.87 -23.48
CA SER A 191 5.88 -11.09 -23.38
C SER A 191 5.55 -12.57 -23.19
N ASP A 192 4.60 -12.88 -22.31
CA ASP A 192 4.08 -14.23 -22.11
C ASP A 192 2.59 -14.36 -22.43
N LYS A 193 2.05 -15.59 -22.39
CA LYS A 193 0.63 -15.86 -22.68
C LYS A 193 -0.29 -15.15 -21.70
N ARG A 194 0.11 -15.03 -20.43
CA ARG A 194 -0.71 -14.42 -19.37
C ARG A 194 -0.78 -12.92 -19.55
N GLY A 195 0.32 -12.29 -19.92
CA GLY A 195 0.38 -10.88 -20.28
C GLY A 195 -0.55 -10.54 -21.42
N LYS A 196 -0.58 -11.37 -22.48
CA LYS A 196 -1.51 -11.19 -23.61
C LYS A 196 -2.97 -11.29 -23.19
N ILE A 197 -3.33 -12.33 -22.43
CA ILE A 197 -4.69 -12.51 -21.89
C ILE A 197 -5.09 -11.33 -21.00
N LEU A 198 -4.18 -10.88 -20.14
CA LEU A 198 -4.41 -9.75 -19.24
C LEU A 198 -4.60 -8.45 -20.03
N LYS A 199 -3.80 -8.21 -21.06
CA LYS A 199 -3.94 -7.04 -21.95
C LYS A 199 -5.29 -7.00 -22.66
N GLU A 200 -5.70 -8.09 -23.28
CA GLU A 200 -7.02 -8.19 -23.92
C GLU A 200 -8.15 -7.92 -22.92
N TRP A 201 -8.02 -8.45 -21.69
CA TRP A 201 -9.02 -8.25 -20.65
C TRP A 201 -9.08 -6.80 -20.13
N ILE A 202 -7.94 -6.12 -19.91
CA ILE A 202 -7.96 -4.72 -19.47
C ILE A 202 -8.52 -3.81 -20.57
N GLU A 203 -8.19 -4.05 -21.84
CA GLU A 203 -8.72 -3.29 -22.98
C GLU A 203 -10.25 -3.45 -23.10
N LYS A 204 -10.76 -4.68 -22.94
CA LYS A 204 -12.20 -4.98 -22.94
C LYS A 204 -12.96 -4.26 -21.81
N ASN A 205 -12.30 -3.99 -20.68
CA ASN A 205 -12.90 -3.37 -19.50
C ASN A 205 -12.57 -1.87 -19.35
N ASN A 206 -12.04 -1.22 -20.40
CA ASN A 206 -11.65 0.20 -20.40
C ASN A 206 -10.67 0.56 -19.28
N LEU A 207 -9.78 -0.37 -18.91
CA LEU A 207 -8.71 -0.14 -17.94
C LEU A 207 -7.41 0.18 -18.66
N THR A 208 -6.66 1.13 -18.12
CA THR A 208 -5.36 1.54 -18.62
C THR A 208 -4.26 1.03 -17.69
N TYR A 209 -3.16 0.55 -18.28
CA TYR A 209 -1.96 0.22 -17.52
C TYR A 209 -1.28 1.49 -16.99
N ILE A 210 -0.99 1.50 -15.68
CA ILE A 210 -0.26 2.58 -15.02
C ILE A 210 1.21 2.16 -14.91
N PRO A 211 2.12 2.76 -15.70
CA PRO A 211 3.52 2.35 -15.70
C PRO A 211 4.22 2.74 -14.40
N SER A 212 4.99 1.81 -13.84
CA SER A 212 5.94 2.07 -12.76
C SER A 212 7.31 2.52 -13.30
N SER A 213 8.10 3.17 -12.45
CA SER A 213 9.42 3.72 -12.83
C SER A 213 10.51 2.67 -13.05
N SER A 214 10.36 1.45 -12.55
CA SER A 214 11.31 0.35 -12.74
C SER A 214 10.64 -1.02 -12.74
N HIS A 215 11.46 -2.07 -12.88
CA HIS A 215 11.01 -3.45 -12.80
C HIS A 215 10.55 -3.80 -11.37
N SER A 216 9.49 -4.58 -11.20
CA SER A 216 9.04 -5.00 -9.87
C SER A 216 9.71 -6.28 -9.35
N SER A 217 10.14 -7.21 -10.20
CA SER A 217 10.87 -8.41 -9.77
C SER A 217 12.39 -8.17 -9.63
N LYS A 218 12.98 -8.44 -8.45
CA LYS A 218 14.44 -8.40 -8.24
C LYS A 218 15.17 -9.55 -8.94
N ARG A 219 14.50 -10.69 -9.10
CA ARG A 219 15.10 -11.92 -9.67
C ARG A 219 15.18 -11.89 -11.18
N SER A 220 14.16 -11.35 -11.85
CA SER A 220 13.99 -11.52 -13.31
C SER A 220 14.00 -10.21 -14.09
N LYS A 221 14.00 -9.05 -13.42
CA LYS A 221 13.82 -7.72 -14.03
C LYS A 221 12.54 -7.61 -14.86
N ARG A 222 11.53 -8.42 -14.57
CA ARG A 222 10.19 -8.34 -15.16
C ARG A 222 9.31 -7.38 -14.34
N ASN A 223 8.35 -6.78 -15.02
CA ASN A 223 7.20 -6.12 -14.40
C ASN A 223 6.06 -7.12 -14.32
N ILE A 224 5.81 -7.60 -13.10
CA ILE A 224 4.79 -8.61 -12.80
C ILE A 224 3.84 -8.17 -11.69
N ASP A 225 4.29 -7.29 -10.79
CA ASP A 225 3.42 -6.41 -10.02
C ASP A 225 2.96 -5.27 -10.91
N LEU A 226 1.65 -5.15 -11.12
CA LEU A 226 1.06 -4.25 -12.12
C LEU A 226 -0.09 -3.47 -11.50
N THR A 227 -0.31 -2.25 -12.00
CA THR A 227 -1.46 -1.43 -11.64
C THR A 227 -2.24 -1.06 -12.90
N PHE A 228 -3.57 -1.22 -12.83
CA PHE A 228 -4.50 -0.86 -13.89
C PHE A 228 -5.61 0.02 -13.33
N SER A 229 -6.05 1.01 -14.08
CA SER A 229 -7.14 1.87 -13.66
C SER A 229 -7.88 2.51 -14.83
N ASN A 230 -9.14 2.86 -14.61
CA ASN A 230 -9.92 3.75 -15.46
C ASN A 230 -10.08 5.15 -14.87
N ILE A 231 -9.30 5.48 -13.84
CA ILE A 231 -9.20 6.80 -13.24
C ILE A 231 -8.07 7.56 -13.92
N ASP A 232 -8.35 8.78 -14.36
CA ASP A 232 -7.36 9.66 -14.97
C ASP A 232 -6.40 10.26 -13.93
N GLY A 233 -5.16 10.50 -14.34
CA GLY A 233 -4.18 11.24 -13.52
C GLY A 233 -3.39 10.41 -12.52
N ILE A 234 -3.63 9.10 -12.44
CA ILE A 234 -2.80 8.21 -11.62
C ILE A 234 -1.40 8.09 -12.22
N ASN A 235 -0.38 8.26 -11.38
CA ASN A 235 0.99 7.91 -11.68
C ASN A 235 1.49 6.83 -10.71
N ALA A 236 2.53 6.10 -11.08
CA ALA A 236 3.12 5.10 -10.20
C ALA A 236 4.64 5.11 -10.25
N GLU A 237 5.26 4.78 -9.12
CA GLU A 237 6.70 4.62 -8.99
C GLU A 237 7.07 3.31 -8.30
N THR A 238 8.23 2.78 -8.66
CA THR A 238 8.84 1.63 -7.98
C THR A 238 9.70 2.13 -6.83
N MET A 239 9.47 1.60 -5.64
CA MET A 239 10.26 1.89 -4.45
C MET A 239 11.35 0.84 -4.27
N PHE A 240 12.60 1.27 -4.24
CA PHE A 240 13.73 0.38 -3.93
C PHE A 240 13.85 0.15 -2.42
N PHE A 241 12.85 -0.52 -1.87
CA PHE A 241 12.70 -0.76 -0.44
C PHE A 241 12.49 -2.24 -0.13
N GLY A 242 12.95 -2.63 1.06
CA GLY A 242 12.63 -3.90 1.67
C GLY A 242 13.43 -5.10 1.17
N THR A 243 13.13 -6.25 1.78
CA THR A 243 13.90 -7.51 1.70
C THR A 243 13.17 -8.60 0.93
N SER A 244 11.88 -8.41 0.58
CA SER A 244 11.18 -9.23 -0.43
C SER A 244 12.00 -9.33 -1.72
N ASP A 245 11.81 -10.37 -2.52
CA ASP A 245 12.34 -10.45 -3.88
C ASP A 245 11.55 -9.57 -4.89
N HIS A 246 10.53 -8.84 -4.43
CA HIS A 246 9.83 -7.80 -5.17
C HIS A 246 10.18 -6.40 -4.65
N TRP A 247 10.16 -5.42 -5.56
CA TRP A 247 10.15 -4.00 -5.22
C TRP A 247 8.70 -3.52 -5.09
N PRO A 248 8.34 -2.82 -4.00
CA PRO A 248 7.03 -2.20 -3.88
C PRO A 248 6.74 -1.20 -5.01
N ILE A 249 5.46 -1.07 -5.37
CA ILE A 249 4.95 -0.04 -6.27
C ILE A 249 4.06 0.90 -5.47
N VAL A 250 4.19 2.20 -5.68
CA VAL A 250 3.33 3.21 -5.08
C VAL A 250 2.61 3.94 -6.21
N ALA A 251 1.29 3.90 -6.19
CA ALA A 251 0.45 4.70 -7.09
C ALA A 251 -0.06 5.93 -6.34
N HIS A 252 -0.05 7.08 -7.00
CA HIS A 252 -0.55 8.34 -6.45
C HIS A 252 -1.77 8.78 -7.26
N LEU A 253 -2.89 8.97 -6.56
CA LEU A 253 -4.14 9.51 -7.10
C LEU A 253 -4.41 10.92 -6.56
#